data_AF-A0A9W9XMX9-F1
#
_entry.id   AF-A0A9W9XMX9-F1
#
_cell.length_a   1.000
_cell.length_b   1.000
_cell.length_c   1.000
_cell.angle_alpha   90.00
_cell.angle_beta   90.00
_cell.angle_gamma   90.00
#
_symmetry.space_group_name_H-M   'P 1'
#
loop_
_entity.id
_entity.type
_entity.pdbx_description
1 polymer ?
#
loop_
_entity_poly.entity_id
_entity_poly.type
_entity_poly.pdbx_seq_one_letter_code
_entity_poly.pdbx_strand_id
1 'polypeptide(L)' 'MHLMNASLPPTTSLTFLEKYTLGADGKRVYTLKKVVDGKVSKSAHPARFSPDDKYSRHRVTLKRRYGLLLTQQPEEASS' A
#
# COMPACT_ATOMS: atom_id res chain seq x y z
N MET A 1 -34.47 23.34 -19.74
CA MET A 1 -33.85 23.31 -18.40
C MET A 1 -33.37 21.89 -18.14
N HIS A 2 -32.19 21.52 -18.64
CA HIS A 2 -31.60 20.20 -18.38
C HIS A 2 -30.92 20.24 -17.00
N LEU A 3 -31.55 19.59 -16.03
CA LEU A 3 -31.06 19.48 -14.66
C LEU A 3 -29.82 18.58 -14.64
N MET A 4 -28.72 19.15 -14.16
CA MET A 4 -27.46 18.46 -13.90
C MET A 4 -27.65 17.52 -12.71
N ASN A 5 -27.77 16.21 -12.93
CA ASN A 5 -27.66 15.22 -11.88
C ASN A 5 -26.17 15.07 -11.48
N ALA A 6 -25.73 15.92 -10.57
CA ALA A 6 -24.49 15.72 -9.83
C ALA A 6 -24.72 14.58 -8.82
N SER A 7 -24.46 13.34 -9.25
CA SER A 7 -24.30 12.21 -8.33
C SER A 7 -23.03 12.43 -7.52
N LEU A 8 -23.19 13.04 -6.34
CA LEU A 8 -22.16 13.02 -5.32
C LEU A 8 -21.95 11.55 -4.90
N PRO A 9 -20.70 11.04 -4.84
CA PRO A 9 -20.46 9.68 -4.37
C PRO A 9 -20.90 9.56 -2.91
N PRO A 10 -21.53 8.43 -2.53
CA PRO A 10 -21.99 8.21 -1.17
C PRO A 10 -20.80 8.32 -0.22
N THR A 11 -20.93 9.21 0.75
CA THR A 11 -20.01 9.43 1.86
C THR A 11 -19.70 8.07 2.51
N THR A 12 -18.54 7.50 2.19
CA THR A 12 -18.20 6.15 2.66
C THR A 12 -17.98 6.24 4.17
N SER A 13 -18.86 5.55 4.89
CA SER A 13 -18.70 5.18 6.29
C SER A 13 -17.29 4.69 6.58
N LEU A 14 -16.89 4.70 7.86
CA LEU A 14 -15.68 4.06 8.42
C LEU A 14 -15.63 2.54 8.11
N THR A 15 -15.59 2.17 6.83
CA THR A 15 -15.29 0.83 6.37
C THR A 15 -13.81 0.63 6.59
N PHE A 16 -13.47 -0.36 7.39
CA PHE A 16 -12.12 -0.89 7.48
C PHE A 16 -11.73 -1.46 6.10
N LEU A 17 -11.07 -0.64 5.28
CA LEU A 17 -10.71 -1.02 3.93
C LEU A 17 -9.44 -1.87 3.99
N GLU A 18 -9.62 -3.18 3.87
CA GLU A 18 -8.56 -4.17 4.01
C GLU A 18 -7.53 -4.12 2.87
N LYS A 19 -7.89 -3.59 1.70
CA LYS A 19 -7.06 -3.68 0.49
C LYS A 19 -6.96 -2.35 -0.25
N TYR A 20 -5.87 -2.19 -0.98
CA TYR A 20 -5.64 -1.02 -1.83
C TYR A 20 -4.93 -1.39 -3.13
N THR A 21 -5.08 -0.51 -4.11
CA THR A 21 -4.31 -0.49 -5.37
C THR A 21 -3.64 0.88 -5.53
N LEU A 22 -2.62 0.98 -6.37
CA LEU A 22 -1.96 2.25 -6.68
C LEU A 22 -2.61 2.84 -7.94
N GLY A 23 -3.16 4.04 -7.79
CA GLY A 23 -3.69 4.84 -8.90
C GLY A 23 -2.58 5.38 -9.80
N ALA A 24 -2.97 5.99 -10.93
CA ALA A 24 -2.04 6.62 -11.87
C ALA A 24 -1.28 7.82 -11.25
N ASP A 25 -1.85 8.41 -10.21
CA ASP A 25 -1.29 9.50 -9.40
C ASP A 25 -0.39 9.00 -8.24
N GLY A 26 -0.16 7.69 -8.15
CA GLY A 26 0.61 7.07 -7.06
C GLY A 26 -0.13 7.03 -5.72
N LYS A 27 -1.38 7.49 -5.64
CA LYS A 27 -2.17 7.46 -4.40
C LYS A 27 -2.81 6.09 -4.22
N ARG A 28 -3.05 5.74 -2.95
CA ARG A 28 -3.72 4.48 -2.59
C ARG A 28 -5.22 4.61 -2.82
N VAL A 29 -5.76 3.79 -3.71
CA VAL A 29 -7.20 3.64 -3.92
C VAL A 29 -7.66 2.40 -3.15
N TYR A 30 -8.45 2.61 -2.11
CA TYR A 30 -8.92 1.55 -1.22
C TYR A 30 -10.11 0.80 -1.82
N THR A 31 -10.13 -0.52 -1.63
CA THR A 31 -11.12 -1.41 -2.22
C THR A 31 -11.31 -2.66 -1.36
N LEU A 32 -12.46 -3.31 -1.48
CA LEU A 32 -12.70 -4.65 -0.92
C LEU A 32 -12.48 -5.76 -1.98
N LYS A 33 -12.42 -5.38 -3.26
CA LYS A 33 -12.25 -6.32 -4.39
C LYS A 33 -10.82 -6.85 -4.40
N LYS A 34 -10.67 -8.17 -4.63
CA LYS A 34 -9.36 -8.85 -4.71
C LYS A 34 -8.58 -8.48 -5.98
N VAL A 35 -9.29 -8.17 -7.06
CA VAL A 35 -8.73 -7.78 -8.35
C VAL A 35 -9.45 -6.52 -8.82
N VAL A 36 -8.68 -5.52 -9.20
CA VAL A 36 -9.17 -4.26 -9.80
C VAL A 36 -8.34 -4.03 -11.05
N ASP A 37 -8.99 -3.89 -12.21
CA ASP A 37 -8.34 -3.63 -13.51
C ASP A 37 -7.19 -4.59 -13.83
N GLY A 38 -7.37 -5.88 -13.53
CA GLY A 38 -6.36 -6.93 -13.72
C GLY A 38 -5.19 -6.90 -12.73
N LYS A 39 -5.13 -5.91 -11.82
CA LYS A 39 -4.11 -5.81 -10.76
C LYS A 39 -4.63 -6.42 -9.46
N VAL A 40 -3.80 -7.25 -8.83
CA VAL A 40 -4.09 -7.83 -7.52
C VAL A 40 -3.97 -6.76 -6.44
N SER A 41 -5.02 -6.59 -5.64
CA SER A 41 -5.05 -5.62 -4.54
C SER A 41 -4.13 -6.05 -3.39
N LYS A 42 -3.40 -5.11 -2.79
CA LYS A 42 -2.47 -5.35 -1.67
C LYS A 42 -3.17 -5.12 -0.32
N SER A 43 -2.72 -5.77 0.74
CA SER A 43 -3.22 -5.53 2.10
C SER A 43 -2.89 -4.10 2.55
N ALA A 44 -3.91 -3.35 2.96
CA ALA A 44 -3.78 -2.01 3.51
C ALA A 44 -3.15 -2.00 4.91
N HIS A 45 -3.27 -3.12 5.62
CA HIS A 45 -2.73 -3.30 6.96
C HIS A 45 -1.25 -3.69 6.92
N PRO A 46 -0.40 -3.07 7.75
CA PRO A 46 0.99 -3.48 7.86
C PRO A 46 1.08 -4.89 8.45
N ALA A 47 2.16 -5.61 8.11
CA ALA A 47 2.45 -6.90 8.73
C ALA A 47 2.58 -6.73 10.24
N ARG A 48 1.92 -7.62 11.00
CA ARG A 48 1.93 -7.57 12.47
C ARG A 48 3.37 -7.65 12.99
N PHE A 49 3.74 -6.69 13.83
CA PHE A 49 5.00 -6.76 14.56
C PHE A 49 4.86 -7.80 15.68
N SER A 50 5.74 -8.81 15.66
CA SER A 50 5.87 -9.79 16.74
C SER A 50 7.29 -9.65 17.31
N PRO A 51 7.44 -9.38 18.62
CA PRO A 51 8.76 -9.27 19.24
C PRO A 51 9.60 -10.55 19.09
N ASP A 52 8.94 -11.72 19.14
CA ASP A 52 9.55 -13.04 18.92
C ASP A 52 9.53 -13.46 17.43
N ASP A 53 9.85 -12.54 16.52
CA ASP A 53 9.95 -12.88 15.10
C ASP A 53 11.23 -13.68 14.80
N LYS A 54 11.12 -15.02 14.85
CA LYS A 54 12.18 -15.97 14.50
C LYS A 54 12.80 -15.76 13.12
N TYR A 55 12.06 -15.14 12.18
CA TYR A 55 12.53 -14.91 10.81
C TYR A 55 13.09 -13.51 10.57
N SER A 56 13.19 -12.67 11.61
CA SER A 56 13.79 -11.33 11.54
C SER A 56 15.20 -11.35 10.94
N ARG A 57 16.07 -12.28 11.38
CA ARG A 57 17.43 -12.46 10.86
C ARG A 57 17.44 -12.75 9.35
N HIS A 58 16.60 -13.69 8.92
CA HIS A 58 16.49 -14.08 7.51
C HIS A 58 16.02 -12.92 6.62
N ARG A 59 15.04 -12.14 7.10
CA ARG A 59 14.54 -10.95 6.40
C ARG A 59 15.66 -9.91 6.20
N VAL A 60 16.46 -9.65 7.23
CA VAL A 60 17.58 -8.69 7.13
C VAL A 60 18.67 -9.20 6.19
N THR A 61 19.04 -10.48 6.25
CA THR A 61 20.04 -11.07 5.34
C THR A 61 19.59 -11.00 3.88
N LEU A 62 18.30 -11.29 3.59
CA LEU A 62 17.74 -11.13 2.25
C LEU A 62 17.82 -9.68 1.77
N LYS A 63 17.38 -8.72 2.58
CA LYS A 63 17.48 -7.30 2.23
C LYS A 63 18.93 -6.88 1.97
N ARG A 64 19.89 -7.40 2.75
CA ARG A 64 21.33 -7.12 2.59
C ARG A 64 21.91 -7.67 1.28
N ARG A 65 21.50 -8.87 0.86
CA ARG A 65 21.98 -9.49 -0.38
C ARG A 65 21.52 -8.74 -1.63
N TYR A 66 20.30 -8.20 -1.60
CA TYR A 66 19.73 -7.46 -2.74
C TYR A 66 19.98 -5.95 -2.69
N GLY A 67 20.79 -5.45 -1.74
CA GLY A 67 21.07 -4.01 -1.63
C GLY A 67 19.83 -3.18 -1.24
N LEU A 68 18.80 -3.79 -0.64
CA LEU A 68 17.52 -3.15 -0.31
C LEU A 68 17.50 -2.54 1.11
N LEU A 69 18.63 -2.57 1.81
CA LEU A 69 18.77 -1.87 3.08
C LEU A 69 19.00 -0.39 2.79
N LEU A 70 18.27 0.48 3.49
CA LEU A 70 18.46 1.93 3.36
C LEU A 70 19.90 2.35 3.69
N THR A 71 20.57 1.64 4.61
CA THR A 71 21.98 1.89 4.97
C THR A 71 22.99 1.56 3.87
N GLN A 72 22.56 0.85 2.81
CA GLN A 72 23.42 0.49 1.66
C GLN A 72 23.19 1.40 0.46
N GLN A 73 22.10 2.19 0.47
CA GLN A 73 21.84 3.15 -0.60
C GLN A 73 22.74 4.37 -0.39
N PRO A 74 23.28 4.96 -1.48
CA PRO A 74 23.93 6.25 -1.39
C PRO A 74 22.95 7.22 -0.74
N GLU A 75 23.45 8.05 0.17
CA GLU A 75 22.67 9.12 0.77
C GLU A 75 22.21 10.01 -0.39
N GLU A 76 20.96 9.86 -0.81
CA GLU A 76 20.35 10.84 -1.70
C GLU A 76 20.28 12.11 -0.88
N ALA A 77 21.30 12.95 -1.09
CA ALA A 77 21.38 14.28 -0.54
C ALA A 77 20.02 14.92 -0.82
N SER A 78 19.25 15.10 0.25
CA SER A 78 18.01 15.86 0.23
C SER A 78 18.37 17.29 -0.16
N SER A 79 18.38 17.56 -1.47
CA SER A 79 18.46 18.89 -2.07
C SER A 79 17.11 19.55 -2.08
#